data_AF-C5E180-F1
#
_entry.id   AF-C5E180-F1
#
_cell.length_a   1.000
_cell.length_b   1.000
_cell.length_c   1.000
_cell.angle_alpha   90.00
_cell.angle_beta   90.00
_cell.angle_gamma   90.00
#
_symmetry.space_group_name_H-M   'P 1'
#
loop_
_entity.id
_entity.type
_entity.pdbx_description
1 polymer ?
#
loop_
_entity_poly.entity_id
_entity_poly.type
_entity_poly.pdbx_seq_one_letter_code
_entity_poly.pdbx_strand_id
1 'polypeptide(L)'
;MNGPLSLSTTMDEDSSISTVDLTQKINPSDFKLSIERGKHLIAPFEVESQNYECRCESCHRTEERRPLLPRLCIMGVVCPLLWFYEITLCLYLQWLVPHEPTHPPIDSDQLPTEYELENCKKRTEIGIDPLTLQDIKITNQPIKSCSRFPYQTSDSPEPEVTYEGKICQEDQLKRAQFLFVRQIATQVIDTHRQQRSYLWKWVWYCTAAIASYVLVLTVILATTIKGSKHSR
;
A
#
# COMPACT_ATOMS: atom_id res chain seq x y z
N MET A 1 -46.80 56.31 -22.45
CA MET A 1 -46.24 57.56 -21.87
C MET A 1 -44.78 57.29 -21.56
N ASN A 2 -43.92 58.03 -22.26
CA ASN A 2 -42.61 58.58 -21.86
C ASN A 2 -41.63 57.67 -21.08
N GLY A 3 -40.52 57.29 -21.74
CA GLY A 3 -39.22 57.14 -21.05
C GLY A 3 -38.66 58.53 -20.65
N PRO A 4 -37.34 58.72 -20.38
CA PRO A 4 -36.21 57.79 -20.30
C PRO A 4 -35.36 57.98 -19.01
N LEU A 5 -34.28 57.22 -18.82
CA LEU A 5 -32.97 57.73 -18.36
C LEU A 5 -31.91 56.62 -18.35
N SER A 6 -31.02 56.70 -19.32
CA SER A 6 -29.70 56.10 -19.35
C SER A 6 -28.72 57.00 -18.59
N LEU A 7 -27.83 56.42 -17.77
CA LEU A 7 -26.48 56.96 -17.57
C LEU A 7 -25.50 55.84 -17.22
N SER A 8 -24.42 55.82 -17.99
CA SER A 8 -23.25 54.94 -17.97
C SER A 8 -22.16 55.45 -17.02
N THR A 9 -21.45 54.55 -16.32
CA THR A 9 -19.99 54.66 -16.00
C THR A 9 -19.54 53.28 -15.48
N THR A 10 -18.91 52.41 -16.26
CA THR A 10 -17.45 52.21 -16.39
C THR A 10 -16.64 52.49 -15.14
N MET A 11 -16.28 51.44 -14.40
CA MET A 11 -14.94 51.29 -13.83
C MET A 11 -14.52 49.83 -14.01
N ASP A 12 -13.44 49.66 -14.75
CA ASP A 12 -12.64 48.45 -14.85
C ASP A 12 -12.08 48.13 -13.46
N GLU A 13 -12.28 46.92 -12.99
CA GLU A 13 -11.47 46.36 -11.92
C GLU A 13 -11.05 44.95 -12.33
N ASP A 14 -9.81 44.88 -12.81
CA ASP A 14 -9.06 43.67 -13.10
C ASP A 14 -8.89 42.83 -11.83
N SER A 15 -9.94 42.13 -11.40
CA SER A 15 -9.81 41.05 -10.43
C SER A 15 -9.30 39.80 -11.15
N SER A 16 -7.97 39.79 -11.32
CA SER A 16 -7.18 38.61 -11.62
C SER A 16 -7.36 37.59 -10.49
N ILE A 17 -8.43 36.79 -10.57
CA ILE A 17 -8.57 35.57 -9.76
C ILE A 17 -7.48 34.62 -10.23
N SER A 18 -6.35 34.67 -9.54
CA SER A 18 -5.35 33.60 -9.54
C SER A 18 -6.03 32.36 -8.95
N THR A 19 -6.61 31.55 -9.82
CA THR A 19 -6.86 30.14 -9.53
C THR A 19 -5.48 29.50 -9.32
N VAL A 20 -5.00 29.53 -8.09
CA VAL A 20 -3.89 28.69 -7.66
C VAL A 20 -4.37 27.26 -7.86
N ASP A 21 -3.85 26.66 -8.92
CA ASP A 21 -4.08 25.29 -9.34
C ASP A 21 -3.62 24.36 -8.21
N LEU A 22 -4.55 24.04 -7.30
CA LEU A 22 -4.35 23.14 -6.18
C LEU A 22 -4.40 21.66 -6.62
N THR A 23 -4.06 21.39 -7.88
CA THR A 23 -3.68 20.06 -8.35
C THR A 23 -2.19 19.82 -8.07
N GLN A 24 -1.74 20.12 -6.85
CA GLN A 24 -0.49 19.58 -6.36
C GLN A 24 -0.70 18.07 -6.24
N LYS A 25 -0.23 17.37 -7.26
CA LYS A 25 -0.26 15.94 -7.48
C LYS A 25 0.44 15.26 -6.31
N ILE A 26 -0.30 14.99 -5.22
CA ILE A 26 0.22 14.28 -4.05
C ILE A 26 0.60 12.88 -4.54
N ASN A 27 1.89 12.68 -4.69
CA ASN A 27 2.45 11.42 -5.14
C ASN A 27 2.34 10.43 -3.97
N PRO A 28 1.64 9.30 -4.11
CA PRO A 28 1.45 8.34 -3.02
C PRO A 28 2.76 7.76 -2.47
N SER A 29 3.87 7.88 -3.21
CA SER A 29 5.21 7.53 -2.72
C SER A 29 5.75 8.47 -1.64
N ASP A 30 5.33 9.75 -1.64
CA ASP A 30 5.78 10.72 -0.63
C ASP A 30 5.13 10.48 0.73
N PHE A 31 3.93 9.88 0.74
CA PHE A 31 3.25 9.44 1.96
C PHE A 31 3.94 8.24 2.61
N LYS A 32 4.58 7.38 1.81
CA LYS A 32 5.34 6.23 2.32
C LYS A 32 6.69 6.66 2.91
N LEU A 33 7.28 7.73 2.38
CA LEU A 33 8.53 8.34 2.87
C LEU A 33 8.33 9.26 4.08
N SER A 34 7.14 9.87 4.25
CA SER A 34 6.82 10.68 5.45
C SER A 34 6.57 9.83 6.69
N ILE A 35 6.11 8.58 6.52
CA ILE A 35 6.01 7.60 7.61
C ILE A 35 7.41 7.15 8.09
N GLU A 36 8.43 7.14 7.21
CA GLU A 36 9.83 6.80 7.55
C GLU A 36 10.66 7.99 8.08
N ARG A 37 10.25 9.24 7.84
CA ARG A 37 10.95 10.44 8.34
C ARG A 37 10.28 10.98 9.60
N GLY A 38 10.72 10.45 10.74
CA GLY A 38 10.35 10.92 12.07
C GLY A 38 10.46 12.44 12.26
N LYS A 39 9.33 13.12 12.23
CA LYS A 39 9.14 14.47 12.79
C LYS A 39 8.20 14.51 13.99
N HIS A 40 7.60 13.39 14.35
CA HIS A 40 6.82 13.26 15.58
C HIS A 40 7.29 12.00 16.29
N LEU A 41 7.83 12.15 17.50
CA LEU A 41 8.04 11.04 18.43
C LEU A 41 6.65 10.58 18.89
N ILE A 42 5.99 9.80 18.05
CA ILE A 42 4.83 9.05 18.47
C ILE A 42 5.39 7.94 19.35
N ALA A 43 4.97 7.91 20.61
CA ALA A 43 5.30 6.80 21.49
C ALA A 43 4.80 5.51 20.80
N PRO A 44 5.66 4.49 20.59
CA PRO A 44 5.35 3.31 19.78
C PRO A 44 4.24 2.42 20.37
N PHE A 45 3.59 2.85 21.45
CA PHE A 45 2.63 2.08 22.23
C PHE A 45 1.16 2.36 21.86
N GLU A 46 0.88 3.33 20.97
CA GLU A 46 -0.51 3.75 20.67
C GLU A 46 -0.97 3.51 19.23
N VAL A 47 -0.08 3.16 18.30
CA VAL A 47 -0.49 2.77 16.95
C VAL A 47 -0.26 1.28 16.83
N GLU A 48 -1.16 0.49 17.42
CA GLU A 48 -1.35 -0.88 16.98
C GLU A 48 -1.80 -0.80 15.52
N SER A 49 -0.84 -0.90 14.58
CA SER A 49 -1.14 -0.91 13.16
C SER A 49 -1.91 -2.20 12.88
N GLN A 50 -3.23 -2.13 13.02
CA GLN A 50 -4.11 -3.22 12.66
C GLN A 50 -3.92 -3.46 11.16
N ASN A 51 -3.35 -4.61 10.83
CA ASN A 51 -3.20 -5.03 9.45
C ASN A 51 -4.54 -5.58 8.99
N TYR A 52 -5.22 -4.84 8.11
CA TYR A 52 -6.48 -5.29 7.55
C TYR A 52 -6.19 -6.21 6.36
N GLU A 53 -6.46 -7.49 6.55
CA GLU A 53 -6.28 -8.52 5.53
C GLU A 53 -7.62 -8.90 4.88
N CYS A 54 -7.56 -9.27 3.61
CA CYS A 54 -8.71 -9.79 2.89
C CYS A 54 -9.16 -11.14 3.46
N ARG A 55 -10.44 -11.24 3.82
CA ARG A 55 -11.09 -12.45 4.35
C ARG A 55 -12.00 -13.13 3.33
N CYS A 56 -11.70 -12.93 2.05
CA CYS A 56 -12.43 -13.60 0.98
C CYS A 56 -12.27 -15.13 1.06
N GLU A 57 -13.26 -15.91 0.62
CA GLU A 57 -13.22 -17.38 0.69
C GLU A 57 -11.99 -17.96 -0.03
N SER A 58 -11.61 -17.38 -1.19
CA SER A 58 -10.41 -17.83 -1.90
C SER A 58 -9.13 -17.48 -1.15
N CYS A 59 -9.10 -16.34 -0.47
CA CYS A 59 -7.98 -15.87 0.31
C CYS A 59 -7.75 -16.80 1.52
N HIS A 60 -8.83 -17.09 2.23
CA HIS A 60 -8.84 -17.96 3.39
C HIS A 60 -8.38 -19.38 3.05
N ARG A 61 -8.95 -20.00 2.00
CA ARG A 61 -8.53 -21.33 1.56
C ARG A 61 -7.09 -21.38 1.05
N THR A 62 -6.61 -20.29 0.46
CA THR A 62 -5.21 -20.19 0.01
C THR A 62 -4.26 -20.21 1.20
N GLU A 63 -4.61 -19.52 2.28
CA GLU A 63 -3.81 -19.50 3.50
C GLU A 63 -3.72 -20.88 4.15
N GLU A 64 -4.85 -21.58 4.29
CA GLU A 64 -4.89 -22.95 4.83
C GLU A 64 -4.03 -23.92 4.03
N ARG A 65 -4.02 -23.78 2.70
CA ARG A 65 -3.29 -24.67 1.79
C ARG A 65 -1.88 -24.19 1.48
N ARG A 66 -1.48 -23.01 1.96
CA ARG A 66 -0.16 -22.41 1.72
C ARG A 66 1.02 -23.36 2.01
N PRO A 67 1.06 -24.12 3.12
CA PRO A 67 2.15 -25.04 3.39
C PRO A 67 2.09 -26.33 2.55
N LEU A 68 0.94 -26.65 1.95
CA LEU A 68 0.77 -27.85 1.12
C LEU A 68 1.36 -27.67 -0.29
N LEU A 69 1.30 -26.45 -0.85
CA LEU A 69 1.87 -26.14 -2.18
C LEU A 69 3.35 -26.55 -2.33
N PRO A 70 4.30 -26.07 -1.50
CA PRO A 70 5.69 -26.49 -1.63
C PRO A 70 5.88 -28.00 -1.45
N ARG A 71 5.07 -28.65 -0.61
CA ARG A 71 5.14 -30.09 -0.37
C ARG A 71 4.68 -30.88 -1.59
N LEU A 72 3.57 -30.50 -2.21
CA LEU A 72 3.04 -31.13 -3.42
C LEU A 72 4.00 -30.96 -4.61
N CYS A 73 4.59 -29.77 -4.74
CA CYS A 73 5.56 -29.48 -5.79
C CYS A 73 6.80 -30.38 -5.70
N ILE A 74 7.34 -30.61 -4.49
CA ILE A 74 8.47 -31.52 -4.27
C ILE A 74 8.05 -32.98 -4.52
N MET A 75 6.89 -33.41 -4.00
CA MET A 75 6.36 -34.76 -4.23
C MET A 75 6.08 -35.04 -5.71
N GLY A 76 5.82 -34.00 -6.50
CA GLY A 76 5.62 -34.10 -7.94
C GLY A 76 6.81 -34.64 -8.73
N VAL A 77 8.03 -34.61 -8.16
CA VAL A 77 9.21 -35.23 -8.78
C VAL A 77 9.04 -36.75 -8.91
N VAL A 78 8.39 -37.39 -7.93
CA VAL A 78 8.08 -38.82 -7.96
C VAL A 78 6.82 -39.08 -8.78
N CYS A 79 5.81 -38.21 -8.67
CA CYS A 79 4.53 -38.34 -9.36
C CYS A 79 4.17 -37.03 -10.09
N PRO A 80 4.52 -36.89 -11.38
CA PRO A 80 4.29 -35.67 -12.16
C PRO A 80 2.82 -35.23 -12.24
N LEU A 81 1.88 -36.15 -12.04
CA LEU A 81 0.45 -35.87 -11.97
C LEU A 81 0.09 -34.90 -10.83
N LEU A 82 0.90 -34.86 -9.77
CA LEU A 82 0.71 -33.92 -8.66
C LEU A 82 0.93 -32.46 -9.09
N TRP A 83 1.83 -32.18 -10.03
CA TRP A 83 2.00 -30.83 -10.56
C TRP A 83 0.77 -30.37 -11.33
N PHE A 84 0.14 -31.26 -12.10
CA PHE A 84 -1.12 -30.94 -12.77
C PHE A 84 -2.24 -30.68 -11.76
N TYR A 85 -2.37 -31.53 -10.74
CA TYR A 85 -3.33 -31.32 -9.66
C TYR A 85 -3.10 -29.99 -8.94
N GLU A 86 -1.86 -29.64 -8.65
CA GLU A 86 -1.50 -28.37 -8.00
C GLU A 86 -1.86 -27.15 -8.87
N ILE A 87 -1.56 -27.20 -10.18
CA ILE A 87 -1.99 -26.17 -11.14
C ILE A 87 -3.52 -26.07 -11.15
N THR A 88 -4.24 -27.18 -11.27
CA THR A 88 -5.71 -27.19 -11.25
C THR A 88 -6.26 -26.60 -9.96
N LEU A 89 -5.65 -26.92 -8.81
CA LEU A 89 -6.03 -26.35 -7.53
C LEU A 89 -5.79 -24.84 -7.47
N CYS A 90 -4.66 -24.36 -7.97
CA CYS A 90 -4.36 -22.93 -8.05
C CYS A 90 -5.35 -22.19 -8.95
N LEU A 91 -5.70 -22.76 -10.12
CA LEU A 91 -6.69 -22.19 -11.03
C LEU A 91 -8.10 -22.22 -10.44
N TYR A 92 -8.48 -23.31 -9.76
CA TYR A 92 -9.74 -23.42 -9.02
C TYR A 92 -9.88 -22.30 -8.00
N LEU A 93 -8.84 -22.07 -7.19
CA LEU A 93 -8.80 -21.00 -6.19
C LEU A 93 -8.80 -19.59 -6.82
N GLN A 94 -8.38 -19.43 -8.08
CA GLN A 94 -8.28 -18.13 -8.77
C GLN A 94 -9.45 -17.77 -9.69
N TRP A 95 -10.32 -18.72 -10.03
CA TRP A 95 -11.42 -18.48 -10.96
C TRP A 95 -12.78 -18.99 -10.49
N LEU A 96 -12.83 -20.10 -9.75
CA LEU A 96 -14.10 -20.76 -9.42
C LEU A 96 -14.65 -20.35 -8.06
N VAL A 97 -13.79 -19.96 -7.13
CA VAL A 97 -14.20 -19.47 -5.81
C VAL A 97 -14.62 -17.99 -5.92
N PRO A 98 -15.62 -17.51 -5.17
CA PRO A 98 -15.95 -16.09 -5.13
C PRO A 98 -14.77 -15.21 -4.72
N HIS A 99 -14.61 -14.05 -5.35
CA HIS A 99 -13.42 -13.17 -5.20
C HIS A 99 -13.75 -11.75 -4.77
N GLU A 100 -14.98 -11.51 -4.35
CA GLU A 100 -15.33 -10.20 -3.82
C GLU A 100 -14.47 -9.93 -2.58
N PRO A 101 -13.63 -8.87 -2.60
CA PRO A 101 -12.75 -8.57 -1.49
C PRO A 101 -13.62 -8.13 -0.31
N THR A 102 -13.73 -9.01 0.68
CA THR A 102 -14.47 -8.74 1.90
C THR A 102 -13.50 -8.54 3.05
N HIS A 103 -13.84 -7.60 3.92
CA HIS A 103 -13.22 -7.41 5.22
C HIS A 103 -14.30 -7.52 6.30
N PRO A 104 -13.97 -7.94 7.53
CA PRO A 104 -14.90 -7.89 8.65
C PRO A 104 -15.39 -6.44 8.87
N PRO A 105 -16.66 -6.24 9.28
CA PRO A 105 -17.19 -4.90 9.49
C PRO A 105 -16.29 -4.13 10.46
N ILE A 106 -15.95 -2.89 10.07
CA ILE A 106 -15.16 -1.99 10.90
C ILE A 106 -16.08 -1.54 12.04
N ASP A 107 -15.66 -1.80 13.28
CA ASP A 107 -16.42 -1.36 14.44
C ASP A 107 -16.41 0.17 14.52
N SER A 108 -17.49 0.77 15.03
CA SER A 108 -17.56 2.24 15.16
C SER A 108 -16.45 2.80 16.03
N ASP A 109 -15.97 1.98 16.96
CA ASP A 109 -14.95 2.32 17.94
C ASP A 109 -13.53 2.34 17.33
N GLN A 110 -13.36 1.79 16.11
CA GLN A 110 -12.09 1.84 15.37
C GLN A 110 -12.02 3.03 14.41
N LEU A 111 -13.12 3.76 14.22
CA LEU A 111 -13.11 4.96 13.40
C LEU A 111 -12.39 6.09 14.15
N PRO A 112 -11.59 6.91 13.45
CA PRO A 112 -10.92 8.04 14.07
C PRO A 112 -11.90 8.92 14.83
N THR A 113 -11.65 9.10 16.12
CA THR A 113 -12.47 9.95 16.99
C THR A 113 -12.01 11.39 16.95
N GLU A 114 -12.89 12.33 17.31
CA GLU A 114 -12.51 13.76 17.45
C GLU A 114 -11.35 13.94 18.44
N TYR A 115 -11.32 13.13 19.51
CA TYR A 115 -10.24 13.12 20.48
C TYR A 115 -8.89 12.73 19.85
N GLU A 116 -8.86 11.69 19.03
CA GLU A 116 -7.66 11.25 18.32
C GLU A 116 -7.18 12.27 17.29
N LEU A 117 -8.12 12.92 16.60
CA LEU A 117 -7.81 13.98 15.64
C LEU A 117 -7.21 15.21 16.33
N GLU A 118 -7.79 15.63 17.46
CA GLU A 118 -7.25 16.71 18.28
C GLU A 118 -5.90 16.35 18.89
N ASN A 119 -5.72 15.13 19.37
CA ASN A 119 -4.43 14.66 19.87
C ASN A 119 -3.38 14.65 18.76
N CYS A 120 -3.73 14.19 17.55
CA CYS A 120 -2.86 14.28 16.38
C CYS A 120 -2.46 15.73 16.09
N LYS A 121 -3.43 16.65 16.07
CA LYS A 121 -3.17 18.08 15.83
C LYS A 121 -2.25 18.69 16.89
N LYS A 122 -2.55 18.47 18.19
CA LYS A 122 -1.73 18.92 19.31
C LYS A 122 -0.31 18.33 19.24
N ARG A 123 -0.16 17.07 18.80
CA ARG A 123 1.15 16.43 18.60
C ARG A 123 1.91 16.99 17.40
N THR A 124 1.23 17.42 16.35
CA THR A 124 1.88 18.08 15.20
C THR A 124 2.31 19.52 15.50
N GLU A 125 1.59 20.20 16.39
CA GLU A 125 1.91 21.56 16.85
C GLU A 125 3.07 21.61 17.83
N ILE A 126 3.30 20.53 18.58
CA ILE A 126 4.54 20.34 19.36
C ILE A 126 5.67 20.04 18.37
N GLY A 127 6.13 21.08 17.69
CA GLY A 127 7.33 21.05 16.87
C GLY A 127 8.50 20.66 17.76
N ILE A 128 9.12 19.52 17.46
CA ILE A 128 10.35 19.11 18.14
C ILE A 128 11.41 20.15 17.81
N ASP A 129 11.95 20.80 18.85
CA ASP A 129 13.00 21.80 18.71
C ASP A 129 14.15 21.18 17.87
N PRO A 130 14.61 21.83 16.78
CA PRO A 130 15.64 21.28 15.91
C PRO A 130 16.89 20.79 16.67
N LEU A 131 17.21 21.35 17.84
CA LEU A 131 18.27 20.85 18.72
C LEU A 131 17.95 19.46 19.29
N THR A 132 16.75 19.23 19.82
CA THR A 132 16.35 17.90 20.30
C THR A 132 16.29 16.85 19.19
N LEU A 133 15.90 17.23 17.98
CA LEU A 133 15.94 16.38 16.78
C LEU A 133 17.37 16.00 16.38
N GLN A 134 18.32 16.93 16.55
CA GLN A 134 19.74 16.70 16.33
C GLN A 134 20.33 15.76 17.38
N ASP A 135 19.97 15.93 18.66
CA ASP A 135 20.42 15.07 19.76
C ASP A 135 19.92 13.63 19.60
N ILE A 136 18.68 13.42 19.18
CA ILE A 136 18.14 12.08 18.88
C ILE A 136 18.88 11.45 17.69
N LYS A 137 19.21 12.25 16.67
CA LYS A 137 19.97 11.80 15.51
C LYS A 137 21.41 11.43 15.85
N ILE A 138 22.05 12.17 16.76
CA ILE A 138 23.38 11.87 17.28
C ILE A 138 23.35 10.58 18.11
N THR A 139 22.31 10.41 18.95
CA THR A 139 22.18 9.26 19.86
C THR A 139 21.85 7.96 19.12
N ASN A 140 21.07 8.01 18.03
CA ASN A 140 20.67 6.84 17.25
C ASN A 140 21.57 6.51 16.05
N GLN A 141 22.67 7.26 15.82
CA GLN A 141 23.63 6.87 14.80
C GLN A 141 24.51 5.70 15.30
N PRO A 142 24.54 4.55 14.60
CA PRO A 142 25.55 3.53 14.88
C PRO A 142 26.93 4.14 14.60
N ILE A 143 27.81 4.09 15.60
CA ILE A 143 29.15 4.69 15.58
C ILE A 143 29.92 4.26 14.33
N LYS A 144 29.96 5.12 13.31
CA LYS A 144 30.96 5.10 12.24
C LYS A 144 31.37 6.52 11.86
N SER A 145 32.57 6.86 12.35
CA SER A 145 33.57 7.81 11.82
C SER A 145 33.11 9.14 11.20
N CYS A 146 33.64 10.22 11.78
CA CYS A 146 33.54 11.62 11.39
C CYS A 146 33.81 11.95 9.91
N SER A 147 33.00 12.87 9.35
CA SER A 147 33.50 13.98 8.54
C SER A 147 32.47 15.13 8.45
N ARG A 148 32.95 16.35 8.70
CA ARG A 148 32.29 17.67 8.66
C ARG A 148 31.49 17.95 7.37
N PHE A 149 30.35 18.65 7.46
CA PHE A 149 30.17 20.11 7.16
C PHE A 149 28.70 20.54 7.35
N PRO A 150 28.40 21.85 7.61
CA PRO A 150 27.10 22.35 8.04
C PRO A 150 26.25 22.91 6.88
N TYR A 151 24.92 22.81 7.00
CA TYR A 151 23.96 23.52 6.14
C TYR A 151 23.22 24.58 6.96
N GLN A 152 23.22 25.82 6.47
CA GLN A 152 22.43 26.95 6.98
C GLN A 152 20.93 26.71 6.71
N THR A 153 20.10 26.96 7.72
CA THR A 153 18.63 27.02 7.62
C THR A 153 18.25 28.50 7.54
N SER A 154 17.43 28.87 6.54
CA SER A 154 16.86 30.22 6.39
C SER A 154 15.45 30.21 6.97
N ASP A 155 15.23 31.03 7.99
CA ASP A 155 13.93 31.27 8.62
C ASP A 155 13.03 32.12 7.72
N SER A 156 11.76 31.76 7.61
CA SER A 156 10.67 32.68 7.23
C SER A 156 9.38 32.25 7.92
N PRO A 157 8.73 33.12 8.71
CA PRO A 157 7.49 32.79 9.40
C PRO A 157 6.28 32.89 8.45
N GLU A 158 5.39 31.91 8.55
CA GLU A 158 4.12 31.80 7.82
C GLU A 158 3.00 32.53 8.61
N PRO A 159 2.08 33.26 7.98
CA PRO A 159 1.03 33.99 8.69
C PRO A 159 -0.15 33.09 9.08
N GLU A 160 -0.53 33.19 10.35
CA GLU A 160 -1.74 32.61 10.96
C GLU A 160 -3.00 33.22 10.34
N VAL A 161 -3.83 32.39 9.70
CA VAL A 161 -5.16 32.79 9.25
C VAL A 161 -6.21 32.04 10.09
N THR A 162 -6.88 32.78 10.96
CA THR A 162 -8.00 32.29 11.77
C THR A 162 -9.27 32.33 10.93
N TYR A 163 -9.81 31.16 10.55
CA TYR A 163 -11.14 31.03 9.93
C TYR A 163 -12.08 30.18 10.80
N GLU A 164 -13.36 30.56 10.76
CA GLU A 164 -14.52 30.05 11.53
C GLU A 164 -14.49 28.54 11.82
N GLY A 165 -14.29 28.20 13.10
CA GLY A 165 -13.87 26.88 13.55
C GLY A 165 -14.90 25.76 13.64
N LYS A 166 -16.16 25.92 13.23
CA LYS A 166 -17.19 24.86 13.40
C LYS A 166 -17.55 24.09 12.14
N ILE A 167 -17.65 24.77 10.99
CA ILE A 167 -17.95 24.09 9.71
C ILE A 167 -16.70 23.34 9.21
N CYS A 168 -15.50 23.85 9.52
CA CYS A 168 -14.23 23.25 9.12
C CYS A 168 -13.87 21.98 9.92
N GLN A 169 -14.31 21.86 11.18
CA GLN A 169 -13.91 20.75 12.05
C GLN A 169 -14.67 19.45 11.71
N GLU A 170 -15.97 19.55 11.44
CA GLU A 170 -16.78 18.39 11.02
C GLU A 170 -16.32 17.86 9.65
N ASP A 171 -15.96 18.76 8.73
CA ASP A 171 -15.38 18.40 7.42
C ASP A 171 -14.00 17.75 7.55
N GLN A 172 -13.17 18.20 8.49
CA GLN A 172 -11.88 17.57 8.77
C GLN A 172 -12.03 16.16 9.36
N LEU A 173 -12.99 15.95 10.28
CA LEU A 173 -13.27 14.62 10.83
C LEU A 173 -13.77 13.66 9.75
N LYS A 174 -14.76 14.07 8.95
CA LYS A 174 -15.27 13.26 7.83
C LYS A 174 -14.16 12.93 6.83
N ARG A 175 -13.28 13.88 6.55
CA ARG A 175 -12.12 13.66 5.68
C ARG A 175 -11.13 12.65 6.28
N ALA A 176 -10.83 12.74 7.57
CA ALA A 176 -9.95 11.79 8.26
C ALA A 176 -10.54 10.37 8.26
N GLN A 177 -11.83 10.23 8.56
CA GLN A 177 -12.56 8.96 8.50
C GLN A 177 -12.55 8.38 7.08
N PHE A 178 -12.81 9.21 6.05
CA PHE A 178 -12.73 8.79 4.66
C PHE A 178 -11.33 8.30 4.28
N LEU A 179 -10.27 9.02 4.68
CA LEU A 179 -8.89 8.62 4.41
C LEU A 179 -8.53 7.29 5.11
N PHE A 180 -9.01 7.10 6.34
CA PHE A 180 -8.82 5.86 7.09
C PHE A 180 -9.50 4.68 6.39
N VAL A 181 -10.77 4.80 6.03
CA VAL A 181 -11.51 3.75 5.29
C VAL A 181 -10.84 3.47 3.94
N ARG A 182 -10.39 4.52 3.23
CA ARG A 182 -9.64 4.36 1.98
C ARG A 182 -8.33 3.60 2.19
N GLN A 183 -7.61 3.87 3.26
CA GLN A 183 -6.38 3.15 3.61
C GLN A 183 -6.66 1.66 3.87
N ILE A 184 -7.71 1.35 4.65
CA ILE A 184 -8.15 -0.03 4.89
C ILE A 184 -8.50 -0.73 3.58
N ALA A 185 -9.33 -0.11 2.75
CA ALA A 185 -9.70 -0.66 1.44
C ALA A 185 -8.46 -0.93 0.58
N THR A 186 -7.48 -0.03 0.60
CA THR A 186 -6.22 -0.20 -0.13
C THR A 186 -5.42 -1.39 0.41
N GLN A 187 -5.30 -1.54 1.73
CA GLN A 187 -4.61 -2.68 2.36
C GLN A 187 -5.29 -4.02 2.03
N VAL A 188 -6.63 -4.07 2.08
CA VAL A 188 -7.42 -5.26 1.76
C VAL A 188 -7.24 -5.65 0.28
N ILE A 189 -7.23 -4.67 -0.63
CA ILE A 189 -6.99 -4.91 -2.06
C ILE A 189 -5.54 -5.38 -2.30
N ASP A 190 -4.57 -4.75 -1.65
CA ASP A 190 -3.16 -5.09 -1.81
C ASP A 190 -2.85 -6.51 -1.30
N THR A 191 -3.38 -6.86 -0.12
CA THR A 191 -3.25 -8.22 0.44
C THR A 191 -3.92 -9.26 -0.46
N HIS A 192 -5.12 -8.99 -0.98
CA HIS A 192 -5.79 -9.85 -1.96
C HIS A 192 -4.93 -10.05 -3.23
N ARG A 193 -4.37 -8.96 -3.78
CA ARG A 193 -3.50 -9.01 -4.96
C ARG A 193 -2.23 -9.81 -4.68
N GLN A 194 -1.62 -9.64 -3.51
CA GLN A 194 -0.42 -10.35 -3.11
C GLN A 194 -0.67 -11.86 -3.05
N GLN A 195 -1.80 -12.30 -2.49
CA GLN A 195 -2.15 -13.72 -2.46
C GLN A 195 -2.36 -14.31 -3.86
N ARG A 196 -3.02 -13.59 -4.77
CA ARG A 196 -3.16 -14.04 -6.16
C ARG A 196 -1.81 -14.14 -6.88
N SER A 197 -0.92 -13.18 -6.66
CA SER A 197 0.44 -13.25 -7.19
C SER A 197 1.21 -14.46 -6.67
N TYR A 198 1.02 -14.81 -5.38
CA TYR A 198 1.62 -16.00 -4.80
C TYR A 198 1.17 -17.30 -5.49
N LEU A 199 -0.13 -17.48 -5.74
CA LEU A 199 -0.63 -18.64 -6.49
C LEU A 199 -0.07 -18.70 -7.92
N TRP A 200 0.03 -17.56 -8.61
CA TRP A 200 0.63 -17.50 -9.95
C TRP A 200 2.09 -17.95 -9.97
N LYS A 201 2.88 -17.59 -8.95
CA LYS A 201 4.28 -18.07 -8.85
C LYS A 201 4.34 -19.59 -8.80
N TRP A 202 3.45 -20.24 -8.05
CA TRP A 202 3.40 -21.71 -7.96
C TRP A 202 2.96 -22.37 -9.26
N VAL A 203 2.00 -21.77 -9.98
CA VAL A 203 1.63 -22.24 -11.34
C VAL A 203 2.85 -22.20 -12.25
N TRP A 204 3.63 -21.12 -12.23
CA TRP A 204 4.86 -21.01 -13.02
C TRP A 204 5.91 -22.05 -12.63
N TYR A 205 6.13 -22.27 -11.33
CA TYR A 205 7.07 -23.30 -10.86
C TYR A 205 6.65 -24.71 -11.30
N CYS A 206 5.38 -25.08 -11.14
CA CYS A 206 4.87 -26.38 -11.58
C CYS A 206 4.97 -26.54 -13.11
N THR A 207 4.67 -25.48 -13.86
CA THR A 207 4.76 -25.49 -15.33
C THR A 207 6.21 -25.69 -15.78
N ALA A 208 7.16 -24.98 -15.16
CA ALA A 208 8.59 -25.16 -15.43
C ALA A 208 9.07 -26.58 -15.07
N ALA A 209 8.59 -27.13 -13.94
CA ALA A 209 8.91 -28.50 -13.53
C ALA A 209 8.41 -29.53 -14.55
N ILE A 210 7.15 -29.41 -15.00
CA ILE A 210 6.57 -30.28 -16.06
C ILE A 210 7.40 -30.19 -17.34
N ALA A 211 7.73 -28.97 -17.79
CA ALA A 211 8.54 -28.77 -19.00
C ALA A 211 9.93 -29.44 -18.88
N SER A 212 10.59 -29.30 -17.73
CA SER A 212 11.88 -29.95 -17.47
C SER A 212 11.77 -31.47 -17.46
N TYR A 213 10.70 -32.02 -16.88
CA TYR A 213 10.45 -33.45 -16.81
C TYR A 213 10.22 -34.06 -18.21
N VAL A 214 9.43 -33.40 -19.05
CA VAL A 214 9.21 -33.80 -20.46
C VAL A 214 10.53 -33.79 -21.24
N LEU A 215 11.38 -32.78 -21.04
CA LEU A 215 12.69 -32.71 -21.68
C LEU A 215 13.57 -33.90 -21.29
N VAL A 216 13.67 -34.22 -20.00
CA VAL A 216 14.45 -35.39 -19.53
C VAL A 216 13.91 -36.70 -20.11
N LEU A 217 12.59 -36.89 -20.10
CA LEU A 217 11.97 -38.09 -20.69
C LEU A 217 12.27 -38.23 -22.17
N THR A 218 12.20 -37.14 -22.95
CA THR A 218 12.48 -37.20 -24.39
C THR A 218 13.93 -37.56 -24.67
N VAL A 219 14.89 -37.08 -23.88
CA VAL A 219 16.31 -37.46 -23.97
C VAL A 219 16.53 -38.93 -23.63
N ILE A 220 15.89 -39.45 -22.57
CA ILE A 220 15.97 -40.88 -22.19
C ILE A 220 15.39 -41.76 -23.31
N LEU A 221 14.24 -41.39 -23.86
CA LEU A 221 13.63 -42.11 -24.97
C LEU A 221 14.50 -42.08 -26.22
N ALA A 222 15.08 -40.93 -26.56
CA ALA A 222 15.98 -40.81 -27.71
C ALA A 222 17.25 -41.66 -27.56
N THR A 223 17.85 -41.69 -26.38
CA THR A 223 19.07 -42.47 -26.09
C THR A 223 18.82 -43.98 -26.06
N THR A 224 17.70 -44.42 -25.48
CA THR A 224 17.30 -45.84 -25.44
C THR A 224 16.98 -46.39 -26.83
N ILE A 225 16.25 -45.63 -27.67
CA ILE A 225 15.96 -46.01 -29.05
C ILE A 225 17.25 -46.10 -29.88
N LYS A 226 18.18 -45.14 -29.73
CA LYS A 226 19.46 -45.15 -30.46
C LYS A 226 20.35 -46.32 -30.03
N GLY A 227 20.41 -46.64 -28.73
CA GLY A 227 21.14 -47.80 -28.22
C GLY A 227 20.60 -49.13 -28.76
N SER A 228 19.27 -49.28 -28.83
CA SER A 228 18.64 -50.48 -29.41
C SER A 228 18.98 -50.68 -30.90
N LYS A 229 19.24 -49.62 -31.67
CA LYS A 229 19.61 -49.71 -33.09
C LYS A 229 21.07 -50.09 -33.32
N HIS A 230 21.95 -49.86 -32.35
CA HIS A 230 23.38 -50.17 -32.48
C HIS A 230 23.73 -51.57 -31.96
N SER A 231 22.83 -52.19 -31.19
CA SER A 231 22.97 -53.57 -30.68
C SER A 231 22.35 -54.64 -31.60
N ARG A 232 21.78 -54.26 -32.76
CA ARG A 232 21.38 -55.17 -33.84
C ARG A 232 22.32 -54.98 -35.02
#